data_AF-A0A4Q5VGV5-F1
#
_entry.id   AF-A0A4Q5VGV5-F1
#
_cell.length_a   1.000
_cell.length_b   1.000
_cell.length_c   1.000
_cell.angle_alpha   90.00
_cell.angle_beta   90.00
_cell.angle_gamma   90.00
#
_symmetry.space_group_name_H-M   'P 1'
#
loop_
_entity.id
_entity.type
_entity.pdbx_description
1 polymer ?
#
loop_
_entity_poly.entity_id
_entity_poly.type
_entity_poly.pdbx_seq_one_letter_code
_entity_poly.pdbx_strand_id
1 'polypeptide(L)' 'MEHRYIVHYTLDGQDESLEVITDSESLTFEEARKKVEAAAKPYGKTDIENIKVVKVDVADVINTDPQTSASE' A
#
# COMPACT_ATOMS: atom_id res chain seq x y z
N MET A 1 -2.86 -3.31 15.88
CA MET A 1 -1.99 -2.22 15.43
C MET A 1 -2.00 -2.26 13.92
N GLU A 2 -2.28 -1.15 13.27
CA GLU A 2 -2.22 -1.04 11.82
C GLU A 2 -0.83 -0.58 11.39
N HIS A 3 -0.43 -0.97 10.19
CA HIS A 3 0.86 -0.65 9.59
C HIS A 3 0.60 0.03 8.25
N ARG A 4 1.25 1.18 8.04
CA ARG A 4 1.24 1.91 6.78
C ARG A 4 2.45 1.52 5.96
N TYR A 5 2.20 0.97 4.79
CA TYR A 5 3.20 0.67 3.78
C TYR A 5 3.00 1.57 2.56
N ILE A 6 4.10 2.01 1.95
CA ILE A 6 4.11 2.70 0.67
C ILE A 6 4.67 1.75 -0.36
N VAL A 7 3.83 1.35 -1.30
CA VAL A 7 4.19 0.45 -2.40
C VAL A 7 4.53 1.30 -3.60
N HIS A 8 5.79 1.35 -3.98
CA HIS A 8 6.25 1.97 -5.22
C HIS A 8 6.14 0.95 -6.36
N TYR A 9 5.44 1.32 -7.42
CA TYR A 9 5.25 0.46 -8.58
C TYR A 9 5.34 1.27 -9.87
N THR A 10 5.77 0.62 -10.95
CA THR A 10 5.65 1.19 -12.29
C THR A 10 4.44 0.63 -12.99
N LEU A 11 3.68 1.48 -13.66
CA LEU A 11 2.57 1.10 -14.52
C LEU A 11 2.71 1.80 -15.86
N ASP A 12 2.77 1.02 -16.95
CA ASP A 12 3.02 1.52 -18.31
C ASP A 12 4.27 2.42 -18.42
N GLY A 13 5.29 2.13 -17.60
CA GLY A 13 6.53 2.89 -17.54
C GLY A 13 6.45 4.20 -16.75
N GLN A 14 5.31 4.49 -16.11
CA GLN A 14 5.18 5.61 -15.16
C GLN A 14 5.36 5.12 -13.73
N ASP A 15 6.19 5.80 -12.96
CA ASP A 15 6.35 5.57 -11.53
C ASP A 15 5.13 6.09 -10.76
N GLU A 16 4.49 5.20 -9.99
CA GLU A 16 3.39 5.51 -9.08
C GLU A 16 3.67 4.94 -7.68
N SER A 17 2.89 5.39 -6.70
CA SER A 17 2.95 4.90 -5.33
C SER A 17 1.55 4.69 -4.77
N LEU A 18 1.33 3.56 -4.11
CA LEU A 18 0.09 3.26 -3.41
C LEU A 18 0.35 3.17 -1.90
N GLU A 19 -0.44 3.92 -1.13
CA GLU A 19 -0.49 3.75 0.31
C GLU A 19 -1.38 2.55 0.67
N VAL A 20 -0.83 1.63 1.44
CA VAL A 20 -1.48 0.43 1.92
C VAL A 20 -1.51 0.47 3.44
N ILE A 21 -2.70 0.52 4.02
CA ILE A 21 -2.91 0.33 5.45
C ILE A 21 -3.37 -1.12 5.66
N THR A 22 -2.75 -1.81 6.61
CA THR A 22 -3.04 -3.23 6.89
C THR A 22 -2.70 -3.53 8.34
N ASP A 23 -3.42 -4.42 9.00
CA ASP A 23 -3.12 -4.88 10.36
C ASP A 23 -1.92 -5.85 10.41
N SER A 24 -1.41 -6.24 9.25
CA SER A 24 -0.28 -7.15 9.10
C SER A 24 1.06 -6.49 9.42
N GLU A 25 1.85 -7.14 10.28
CA GLU A 25 3.18 -6.70 10.70
C GLU A 25 4.22 -6.69 9.57
N SER A 26 3.90 -7.32 8.44
CA SER A 26 4.71 -7.29 7.22
C SER A 26 3.82 -7.29 5.98
N LEU A 27 4.22 -6.56 4.93
CA LEU A 27 3.57 -6.61 3.62
C LEU A 27 4.51 -7.27 2.62
N THR A 28 4.12 -8.42 2.09
CA THR A 28 4.91 -9.11 1.06
C THR A 28 4.75 -8.45 -0.32
N PHE A 29 5.73 -8.65 -1.21
CA PHE A 29 5.64 -8.15 -2.58
C PHE A 29 4.42 -8.71 -3.35
N GLU A 30 4.02 -9.95 -3.09
CA GLU A 30 2.84 -10.55 -3.72
C GLU A 30 1.54 -9.88 -3.26
N GLU A 31 1.42 -9.60 -1.96
CA GLU A 31 0.26 -8.90 -1.41
C GLU A 31 0.22 -7.43 -1.86
N ALA A 32 1.37 -6.75 -1.84
CA ALA A 32 1.51 -5.40 -2.36
C ALA A 32 1.04 -5.32 -3.82
N ARG A 33 1.47 -6.28 -4.67
CA ARG A 33 1.02 -6.38 -6.05
C ARG A 33 -0.50 -6.56 -6.15
N LYS A 34 -1.09 -7.51 -5.42
CA LYS A 34 -2.55 -7.73 -5.41
C LYS A 34 -3.32 -6.47 -5.00
N LYS A 35 -2.83 -5.71 -4.02
CA LYS A 35 -3.44 -4.45 -3.59
C LYS A 35 -3.32 -3.36 -4.66
N VAL A 36 -2.17 -3.25 -5.32
CA VAL A 36 -1.99 -2.33 -6.46
C VAL A 36 -2.92 -2.70 -7.62
N GLU A 37 -3.02 -3.99 -7.98
CA GLU A 37 -3.95 -4.46 -9.01
C GLU A 37 -5.40 -4.13 -8.66
N ALA A 38 -5.81 -4.35 -7.40
CA ALA A 38 -7.15 -4.02 -6.94
C ALA A 38 -7.43 -2.50 -6.98
N ALA A 39 -6.44 -1.67 -6.64
CA ALA A 39 -6.55 -0.21 -6.68
C ALA A 39 -6.55 0.35 -8.10
N ALA A 40 -5.85 -0.29 -9.05
CA ALA A 40 -5.76 0.13 -10.45
C ALA A 40 -6.99 -0.26 -11.29
N LYS A 41 -7.64 -1.40 -10.98
CA LYS A 41 -8.87 -1.88 -11.64
C LYS A 41 -9.97 -0.83 -11.84
N PRO A 42 -10.40 -0.06 -10.81
CA PRO A 42 -11.50 0.90 -10.96
C PRO A 42 -11.17 2.09 -11.87
N TYR A 43 -9.90 2.41 -12.11
CA TYR A 43 -9.50 3.54 -12.96
C TYR A 43 -9.48 3.20 -14.45
N GLY A 44 -9.95 2.01 -14.85
CA GLY A 44 -9.95 1.57 -16.24
C GLY A 44 -8.55 1.35 -16.81
N LYS A 45 -7.53 1.23 -15.94
CA LYS A 45 -6.17 0.87 -16.35
C LYS A 45 -6.21 -0.60 -16.79
N THR A 46 -6.27 -0.84 -18.10
CA THR A 46 -6.36 -2.18 -18.71
C THR A 46 -5.06 -2.97 -18.63
N ASP A 47 -3.93 -2.28 -18.50
CA ASP A 47 -2.59 -2.86 -18.45
C ASP A 47 -2.14 -3.18 -17.02
N ILE A 48 -3.05 -3.74 -16.22
CA ILE A 48 -2.69 -4.27 -14.88
C ILE A 48 -1.58 -5.33 -14.94
N GLU A 49 -1.39 -5.98 -16.09
CA GLU A 49 -0.30 -6.92 -16.34
C GLU A 49 1.08 -6.24 -16.40
N ASN A 50 1.14 -4.93 -16.67
CA ASN A 50 2.36 -4.13 -16.69
C ASN A 50 2.75 -3.57 -15.30
N ILE A 51 1.97 -3.85 -14.26
CA ILE A 51 2.31 -3.43 -12.89
C ILE A 51 3.57 -4.17 -12.43
N LYS A 52 4.63 -3.42 -12.13
CA LYS A 52 5.83 -3.94 -11.48
C LYS A 52 6.05 -3.22 -10.16
N VAL A 53 5.90 -3.96 -9.06
CA VAL A 53 6.26 -3.44 -7.73
C VAL A 53 7.79 -3.35 -7.67
N VAL A 54 8.30 -2.15 -7.48
CA VAL A 54 9.73 -1.84 -7.41
C VAL A 54 10.20 -1.92 -5.97
N LYS A 55 9.41 -1.36 -5.04
CA LYS A 55 9.78 -1.23 -3.64
C LYS A 55 8.56 -1.20 -2.74
N VAL A 56 8.72 -1.71 -1.52
CA VAL A 56 7.74 -1.57 -0.43
C VAL A 56 8.47 -0.95 0.75
N ASP A 57 8.06 0.25 1.14
CA ASP A 57 8.57 0.96 2.32
C ASP A 57 7.55 0.88 3.45
N VAL A 58 8.02 0.75 4.69
CA VAL A 58 7.18 0.92 5.87
C VAL A 58 7.21 2.40 6.23
N ALA A 59 6.08 3.08 6.09
CA ALA A 59 6.00 4.51 6.40
C ALA A 59 5.73 4.76 7.88
N ASP A 60 4.85 3.99 8.52
CA ASP A 60 4.49 4.21 9.93
C ASP A 60 3.75 3.01 10.54
N VAL A 61 3.79 2.89 11.88
CA VAL A 61 2.92 1.95 12.62
C VAL A 61 1.78 2.74 13.22
N ILE A 62 0.61 2.65 12.58
CA ILE A 62 -0.61 3.32 13.01
C ILE A 62 -1.23 2.51 14.16
N ASN A 63 -1.01 2.95 15.40
CA ASN A 63 -1.73 2.40 16.54
C ASN A 63 -3.14 2.98 16.56
N THR A 64 -4.10 2.34 15.88
CA THR A 64 -5.53 2.71 15.93
C THR A 64 -6.22 2.25 17.22
N ASP A 65 -5.51 2.34 18.34
CA ASP A 65 -6.13 2.20 19.64
C ASP A 65 -6.89 3.51 19.95
N PRO A 66 -8.22 3.49 20.15
CA PRO A 66 -8.97 4.68 20.54
C PRO A 66 -8.68 5.13 21.99
N GLN A 67 -7.69 4.56 22.69
CA GLN A 67 -7.31 5.02 24.03
C GLN A 67 -6.55 6.36 24.01
N THR A 68 -7.35 7.42 23.93
CA THR A 68 -7.16 8.67 24.70
C THR A 68 -5.77 9.29 24.70
N SER A 69 -5.44 10.04 23.65
CA SER A 69 -4.66 11.29 23.81
C SER A 69 -5.60 12.41 24.27
N ALA A 70 -6.19 12.23 25.45
CA ALA A 70 -6.59 13.36 26.27
C ALA A 70 -5.42 13.59 27.22
N SER A 71 -4.44 14.38 26.78
CA SER A 71 -3.47 14.97 27.69
C SER A 71 -4.21 16.00 28.53
N GLU A 72 -4.32 15.76 29.83
CA GLU A 72 -4.65 16.76 30.85
C GLU A 72 -3.48 16.85 31.84
#